data_AF-A0A844FVJ1-F1
#
_entry.id   AF-A0A844FVJ1-F1
#
_cell.length_a   1.000
_cell.length_b   1.000
_cell.length_c   1.000
_cell.angle_alpha   90.00
_cell.angle_beta   90.00
_cell.angle_gamma   90.00
#
_symmetry.space_group_name_H-M   'P 1'
#
loop_
_entity.id
_entity.type
_entity.pdbx_description
1 polymer ?
#
loop_
_entity_poly.entity_id
_entity_poly.type
_entity_poly.pdbx_seq_one_letter_code
_entity_poly.pdbx_strand_id
1 'polypeptide(L)'
;MNEVAKLYQLVVNRELAKSKNKVLDVVRIKKKLLAFLQSVSELGEIAHIYTFWDENTTIHRNELLDAYTSGMTMLMSVAYDMRIDEIKKYEEIPDRDDLVDLLLKIDEDIVVLKNSFKPIDLENALNDYFHLGFLFGFSLDEIIEQLS
;
A
#
# COMPACT_ATOMS: atom_id res chain seq x y z
N MET A 1 13.80 -13.53 9.80
CA MET A 1 12.57 -13.18 9.07
C MET A 1 12.82 -11.83 8.42
N ASN A 2 12.57 -11.67 7.12
CA ASN A 2 12.70 -10.38 6.43
C ASN A 2 11.69 -9.36 7.02
N GLU A 3 12.01 -8.07 7.06
CA GLU A 3 11.13 -7.00 7.59
C GLU A 3 9.78 -6.97 6.87
N VAL A 4 9.80 -7.10 5.54
CA VAL A 4 8.58 -7.23 4.71
C VAL A 4 7.73 -8.45 5.12
N ALA A 5 8.37 -9.57 5.45
CA ALA A 5 7.66 -10.76 5.91
C ALA A 5 7.04 -10.56 7.30
N LYS A 6 7.72 -9.81 8.19
CA LYS A 6 7.16 -9.41 9.50
C LYS A 6 5.92 -8.54 9.32
N LEU A 7 5.99 -7.55 8.43
CA LEU A 7 4.88 -6.67 8.12
C LEU A 7 3.68 -7.45 7.56
N TYR A 8 3.93 -8.35 6.61
CA TYR A 8 2.88 -9.21 6.06
C TYR A 8 2.22 -10.09 7.13
N GLN A 9 3.03 -10.68 8.02
CA GLN A 9 2.51 -11.51 9.11
C GLN A 9 1.58 -10.73 10.05
N LEU A 10 1.87 -9.46 10.36
CA LEU A 10 1.00 -8.61 11.18
C LEU A 10 -0.38 -8.45 10.53
N VAL A 11 -0.42 -8.20 9.23
CA VAL A 11 -1.68 -8.07 8.47
C VAL A 11 -2.43 -9.39 8.41
N VAL A 12 -1.74 -10.50 8.14
CA VAL A 12 -2.34 -11.85 8.13
C VAL A 12 -2.99 -12.19 9.47
N ASN A 13 -2.33 -11.87 10.59
CA ASN A 13 -2.88 -12.10 11.93
C ASN A 13 -4.18 -11.31 12.15
N ARG A 14 -4.24 -10.05 11.71
CA ARG A 14 -5.45 -9.21 11.76
C ARG A 14 -6.57 -9.77 10.87
N GLU A 15 -6.23 -10.29 9.70
CA GLU A 15 -7.17 -10.93 8.77
C GLU A 15 -7.74 -12.24 9.33
N LEU A 16 -6.92 -13.09 9.95
CA LEU A 16 -7.36 -14.33 10.59
C LEU A 16 -8.27 -14.07 11.78
N ALA A 17 -8.02 -13.01 12.56
CA ALA A 17 -8.88 -12.61 13.67
C ALA A 17 -10.28 -12.16 13.21
N LYS A 18 -10.37 -11.50 12.04
CA LYS A 18 -11.64 -10.99 11.48
C LYS A 18 -12.39 -12.00 10.62
N SER A 19 -11.67 -12.84 9.87
CA SER A 19 -12.26 -13.75 8.90
C SER A 19 -12.33 -15.16 9.49
N LYS A 20 -13.56 -15.66 9.73
CA LYS A 20 -13.81 -17.08 10.07
C LYS A 20 -13.55 -17.99 8.84
N ASN A 21 -12.33 -18.01 8.30
CA ASN A 21 -11.92 -18.85 7.16
C ASN A 21 -12.74 -18.66 5.87
N LYS A 22 -13.22 -17.45 5.56
CA LYS A 22 -13.86 -17.20 4.26
C LYS A 22 -12.79 -17.15 3.16
N VAL A 23 -12.99 -17.97 2.13
CA VAL A 23 -12.11 -18.10 0.95
C VAL A 23 -12.29 -16.90 0.02
N LEU A 24 -11.27 -16.67 -0.85
CA LEU A 24 -11.20 -15.70 -1.94
C LEU A 24 -12.57 -15.18 -2.38
N ASP A 25 -12.85 -13.94 -2.01
CA ASP A 25 -14.07 -13.22 -2.32
C ASP A 25 -13.71 -12.03 -3.19
N VAL A 26 -13.98 -12.14 -4.49
CA VAL A 26 -13.69 -11.09 -5.48
C VAL A 26 -14.37 -9.77 -5.11
N VAL A 27 -15.54 -9.82 -4.47
CA VAL A 27 -16.24 -8.62 -3.99
C VAL A 27 -15.44 -7.98 -2.85
N ARG A 28 -14.90 -8.79 -1.94
CA ARG A 28 -14.04 -8.32 -0.85
C ARG A 28 -12.73 -7.73 -1.36
N ILE A 29 -12.07 -8.39 -2.31
CA ILE A 29 -10.83 -7.87 -2.93
C ILE A 29 -11.12 -6.50 -3.57
N LYS A 30 -12.17 -6.37 -4.38
CA LYS A 30 -12.53 -5.09 -5.01
C LYS A 30 -12.81 -3.98 -3.98
N LYS A 31 -13.45 -4.30 -2.85
CA LYS A 31 -13.66 -3.33 -1.75
C LYS A 31 -12.35 -2.89 -1.12
N LYS A 32 -11.41 -3.82 -0.90
CA LYS A 32 -10.07 -3.52 -0.36
C LYS A 32 -9.23 -2.70 -1.32
N LEU A 33 -9.26 -3.02 -2.62
CA LEU A 33 -8.58 -2.23 -3.65
C LEU A 33 -9.16 -0.81 -3.73
N LEU A 34 -10.48 -0.64 -3.60
CA LEU A 34 -11.09 0.70 -3.53
C LEU A 34 -10.65 1.46 -2.26
N ALA A 35 -10.62 0.80 -1.10
CA ALA A 35 -10.13 1.40 0.13
C ALA A 35 -8.66 1.80 0.02
N PHE A 36 -7.84 0.98 -0.64
CA PHE A 36 -6.45 1.30 -0.94
C PHE A 36 -6.31 2.57 -1.80
N LEU A 37 -7.06 2.67 -2.90
CA LEU A 37 -7.06 3.88 -3.75
C LEU A 37 -7.45 5.14 -2.97
N GLN A 38 -8.39 5.03 -2.03
CA GLN A 38 -8.74 6.14 -1.16
C GLN A 38 -7.55 6.56 -0.28
N SER A 39 -6.81 5.61 0.29
CA SER A 39 -5.59 5.91 1.06
C SER A 39 -4.49 6.54 0.20
N VAL A 40 -4.35 6.12 -1.06
CA VAL A 40 -3.42 6.74 -2.02
C VAL A 40 -3.82 8.20 -2.29
N SER A 41 -5.11 8.46 -2.48
CA SER A 41 -5.63 9.83 -2.64
C SER A 41 -5.37 10.68 -1.40
N GLU A 42 -5.65 10.14 -0.21
CA GLU A 42 -5.41 10.81 1.08
C GLU A 42 -3.92 11.15 1.29
N LEU A 43 -3.00 10.27 0.88
CA LEU A 43 -1.57 10.57 0.86
C LEU A 43 -1.24 11.76 -0.03
N GLY A 44 -1.82 11.79 -1.24
CA GLY A 44 -1.65 12.92 -2.17
C GLY A 44 -2.17 14.24 -1.59
N GLU A 45 -3.25 14.19 -0.81
CA GLU A 45 -3.81 15.35 -0.11
C GLU A 45 -2.89 15.86 1.00
N ILE A 46 -2.49 14.97 1.92
CA ILE A 46 -1.67 15.31 3.10
C ILE A 46 -0.28 15.78 2.68
N ALA A 47 0.30 15.16 1.64
CA ALA A 47 1.58 15.55 1.10
C ALA A 47 1.48 16.72 0.10
N HIS A 48 0.28 17.21 -0.20
CA HIS A 48 0.02 18.31 -1.11
C HIS A 48 0.58 18.11 -2.53
N ILE A 49 0.59 16.86 -3.02
CA ILE A 49 1.20 16.49 -4.31
C ILE A 49 0.41 17.07 -5.50
N TYR A 50 -0.91 17.16 -5.37
CA TYR A 50 -1.80 17.70 -6.40
C TYR A 50 -2.42 19.05 -5.99
N THR A 51 -1.87 19.72 -4.98
CA THR A 51 -2.35 21.04 -4.53
C THR A 51 -1.81 22.13 -5.46
N PHE A 52 -2.71 22.81 -6.18
CA PHE A 52 -2.32 23.86 -7.14
C PHE A 52 -2.67 25.29 -6.68
N TRP A 53 -3.66 25.43 -5.80
CA TRP A 53 -4.27 26.73 -5.47
C TRP A 53 -3.94 27.24 -4.07
N ASP A 54 -3.32 26.43 -3.21
CA ASP A 54 -2.95 26.81 -1.84
C ASP A 54 -1.44 27.07 -1.74
N GLU A 55 -1.09 28.24 -1.19
CA GLU A 55 0.31 28.68 -1.08
C GLU A 55 0.97 28.33 0.27
N ASN A 56 0.17 27.95 1.27
CA ASN A 56 0.65 27.61 2.63
C ASN A 56 0.14 26.24 3.05
N THR A 57 0.94 25.22 2.76
CA THR A 57 0.63 23.84 3.09
C THR A 57 1.55 23.33 4.20
N THR A 58 1.02 22.56 5.15
CA THR A 58 1.78 21.97 6.25
C THR A 58 1.64 20.46 6.17
N ILE A 59 2.76 19.77 5.95
CA ILE A 59 2.76 18.31 5.87
C ILE A 59 2.85 17.74 7.30
N HIS A 60 1.77 17.11 7.75
CA HIS A 60 1.71 16.42 9.03
C HIS A 60 2.25 14.99 8.89
N ARG A 61 3.53 14.79 9.20
CA ARG A 61 4.22 13.48 9.02
C ARG A 61 3.47 12.29 9.63
N ASN A 62 2.90 12.45 10.82
CA ASN A 62 2.19 11.37 11.50
C ASN A 62 0.89 10.99 10.76
N GLU A 63 0.13 11.98 10.30
CA GLU A 63 -1.08 11.75 9.49
C GLU A 63 -0.72 11.08 8.16
N LEU A 64 0.41 11.48 7.56
CA LEU A 64 0.92 10.86 6.35
C LEU A 64 1.32 9.38 6.58
N LEU A 65 1.98 9.07 7.71
CA LEU A 65 2.34 7.70 8.08
C LEU A 65 1.10 6.84 8.40
N ASP A 66 0.07 7.42 9.02
CA ASP A 66 -1.21 6.76 9.30
C ASP A 66 -1.95 6.39 8.01
N ALA A 67 -2.04 7.33 7.06
CA ALA A 67 -2.63 7.09 5.75
C ALA A 67 -1.83 6.03 4.97
N TYR A 68 -0.49 6.11 5.03
CA TYR A 68 0.41 5.16 4.37
C TYR A 68 0.24 3.73 4.90
N THR A 69 0.26 3.56 6.23
CA THR A 69 0.14 2.25 6.88
C THR A 69 -1.27 1.67 6.71
N SER A 70 -2.29 2.52 6.61
CA SER A 70 -3.66 2.13 6.25
C SER A 70 -3.72 1.56 4.83
N GLY A 71 -3.13 2.24 3.85
CA GLY A 71 -3.04 1.72 2.47
C GLY A 71 -2.23 0.42 2.41
N MET A 72 -1.07 0.36 3.06
CA MET A 72 -0.23 -0.85 3.10
C MET A 72 -1.01 -2.04 3.67
N THR A 73 -1.77 -1.82 4.75
CA THR A 73 -2.62 -2.84 5.34
C THR A 73 -3.67 -3.35 4.34
N MET A 74 -4.32 -2.44 3.60
CA MET A 74 -5.32 -2.84 2.59
C MET A 74 -4.69 -3.68 1.48
N LEU A 75 -3.57 -3.25 0.91
CA LEU A 75 -2.93 -3.95 -0.20
C LEU A 75 -2.37 -5.32 0.23
N MET A 76 -1.74 -5.41 1.40
CA MET A 76 -1.30 -6.69 1.95
C MET A 76 -2.47 -7.61 2.33
N SER A 77 -3.61 -7.05 2.75
CA SER A 77 -4.80 -7.85 3.01
C SER A 77 -5.40 -8.44 1.72
N VAL A 78 -5.13 -7.84 0.55
CA VAL A 78 -5.45 -8.42 -0.76
C VAL A 78 -4.53 -9.60 -1.06
N ALA A 79 -3.23 -9.50 -0.75
CA ALA A 79 -2.29 -10.62 -0.88
C ALA A 79 -2.77 -11.87 -0.11
N TYR A 80 -3.27 -11.67 1.12
CA TYR A 80 -3.89 -12.74 1.90
C TYR A 80 -5.12 -13.35 1.22
N ASP A 81 -6.05 -12.53 0.72
CA ASP A 81 -7.25 -13.02 0.01
C ASP A 81 -6.88 -13.77 -1.28
N MET A 82 -5.77 -13.38 -1.92
CA MET A 82 -5.20 -14.02 -3.13
C MET A 82 -4.35 -15.27 -2.84
N ARG A 83 -4.20 -15.69 -1.57
CA ARG A 83 -3.39 -16.85 -1.15
C ARG A 83 -1.90 -16.73 -1.52
N ILE A 84 -1.35 -15.53 -1.39
CA ILE A 84 0.10 -15.33 -1.48
C ILE A 84 0.72 -15.77 -0.16
N ASP A 85 1.54 -16.82 -0.19
CA ASP A 85 2.16 -17.35 1.04
C ASP A 85 3.30 -16.45 1.54
N GLU A 86 4.06 -15.86 0.61
CA GLU A 86 5.18 -14.99 0.92
C GLU A 86 5.23 -13.80 -0.05
N ILE A 87 5.40 -12.60 0.51
CA ILE A 87 5.76 -11.41 -0.25
C ILE A 87 7.29 -11.41 -0.37
N LYS A 88 7.79 -11.44 -1.61
CA LYS A 88 9.22 -11.41 -1.89
C LYS A 88 9.84 -10.09 -1.42
N LYS A 89 11.18 -10.07 -1.38
CA LYS A 89 11.93 -8.84 -1.10
C LYS A 89 11.51 -7.74 -2.06
N TYR A 90 11.34 -6.55 -1.52
CA TYR A 90 11.33 -5.31 -2.28
C TYR A 90 12.62 -5.20 -3.10
N GLU A 91 12.50 -4.83 -4.37
CA GLU A 91 13.62 -4.36 -5.17
C GLU A 91 13.64 -2.83 -5.10
N GLU A 92 14.77 -2.27 -4.66
CA GLU A 92 14.97 -0.83 -4.63
C GLU A 92 14.97 -0.28 -6.05
N ILE A 93 13.86 0.37 -6.44
CA ILE A 93 13.75 1.01 -7.73
C ILE A 93 14.70 2.22 -7.72
N PRO A 94 15.67 2.30 -8.64
CA PRO A 94 16.62 3.40 -8.66
C PRO A 94 15.89 4.72 -8.94
N ASP A 95 16.24 5.75 -8.15
CA ASP A 95 15.92 7.17 -8.31
C ASP A 95 15.44 7.52 -9.73
N ARG A 96 14.16 7.93 -9.88
CA ARG A 96 13.69 8.92 -10.87
C ARG A 96 12.19 9.16 -11.05
N ASP A 97 11.28 8.57 -10.27
CA ASP A 97 9.87 8.89 -10.46
C ASP A 97 9.48 10.12 -9.63
N ASP A 98 8.89 11.13 -10.28
CA ASP A 98 8.21 12.23 -9.59
C ASP A 98 7.01 11.68 -8.81
N LEU A 99 6.68 12.28 -7.66
CA LEU A 99 5.59 11.80 -6.79
C LEU A 99 4.25 11.74 -7.53
N VAL A 100 4.02 12.65 -8.49
CA VAL A 100 2.80 12.65 -9.32
C VAL A 100 2.77 11.42 -10.23
N ASP A 101 3.85 11.15 -10.95
CA ASP A 101 3.93 10.00 -11.86
C ASP A 101 3.80 8.68 -11.10
N LEU A 102 4.40 8.59 -9.91
CA LEU A 102 4.29 7.39 -9.07
C LEU A 102 2.86 7.16 -8.56
N LEU A 103 2.14 8.22 -8.14
CA LEU A 103 0.73 8.11 -7.74
C LEU A 103 -0.15 7.62 -8.91
N LEU A 104 0.04 8.19 -10.10
CA LEU A 104 -0.69 7.77 -11.30
C LEU A 104 -0.40 6.32 -11.67
N LYS A 105 0.87 5.92 -11.58
CA LYS A 105 1.30 4.53 -11.83
C LYS A 105 0.66 3.56 -10.84
N ILE A 106 0.62 3.90 -9.56
CA ILE A 106 -0.07 3.09 -8.54
C ILE A 106 -1.56 2.93 -8.89
N ASP A 107 -2.24 4.00 -9.31
CA ASP A 107 -3.64 3.90 -9.74
C ASP A 107 -3.81 2.95 -10.94
N GLU A 108 -2.92 3.03 -11.93
CA GLU A 108 -2.90 2.14 -13.09
C GLU A 108 -2.68 0.67 -12.70
N ASP A 109 -1.71 0.40 -11.83
CA ASP A 109 -1.39 -0.92 -11.30
C ASP A 109 -2.59 -1.56 -10.60
N ILE A 110 -3.34 -0.78 -9.82
CA ILE A 110 -4.55 -1.28 -9.17
C ILE A 110 -5.67 -1.56 -10.17
N VAL A 111 -5.79 -0.78 -11.24
CA VAL A 111 -6.74 -1.07 -12.32
C VAL A 111 -6.36 -2.39 -13.02
N VAL A 112 -5.07 -2.62 -13.30
CA VAL A 112 -4.58 -3.88 -13.88
C VAL A 112 -4.88 -5.05 -12.94
N LEU A 113 -4.46 -4.95 -11.66
CA LEU A 113 -4.66 -6.00 -10.65
C LEU A 113 -6.14 -6.34 -10.44
N LYS A 114 -7.03 -5.33 -10.40
CA LYS A 114 -8.48 -5.51 -10.26
C LYS A 114 -9.08 -6.36 -11.39
N ASN A 115 -8.46 -6.35 -12.57
CA ASN A 115 -8.93 -7.07 -13.75
C ASN A 115 -8.24 -8.42 -13.94
N SER A 116 -6.96 -8.53 -13.56
CA SER A 116 -6.14 -9.73 -13.80
C SER A 116 -6.15 -10.73 -12.64
N PHE A 117 -6.21 -10.25 -11.39
CA PHE A 117 -5.97 -11.01 -10.16
C PHE A 117 -4.70 -11.89 -10.20
N LYS A 118 -3.65 -11.43 -10.89
CA LYS A 118 -2.39 -12.18 -10.95
C LYS A 118 -1.44 -11.77 -9.83
N PRO A 119 -0.70 -12.72 -9.22
CA PRO A 119 0.31 -12.42 -8.21
C PRO A 119 1.35 -11.39 -8.63
N ILE A 120 1.79 -11.42 -9.90
CA ILE A 120 2.80 -10.48 -10.41
C ILE A 120 2.30 -9.02 -10.43
N ASP A 121 1.02 -8.81 -10.74
CA ASP A 121 0.43 -7.46 -10.78
C ASP A 121 0.28 -6.89 -9.35
N LEU A 122 0.06 -7.76 -8.37
CA LEU A 122 0.08 -7.39 -6.95
C LEU A 122 1.51 -7.10 -6.45
N GLU A 123 2.50 -7.88 -6.90
CA GLU A 123 3.91 -7.65 -6.58
C GLU A 123 4.38 -6.29 -7.11
N ASN A 124 4.00 -5.93 -8.33
CA ASN A 124 4.26 -4.60 -8.91
C ASN A 124 3.63 -3.49 -8.07
N ALA A 125 2.33 -3.59 -7.77
CA ALA A 125 1.61 -2.60 -6.98
C ALA A 125 2.22 -2.44 -5.56
N LEU A 126 2.67 -3.54 -4.94
CA LEU A 126 3.36 -3.49 -3.66
C LEU A 126 4.72 -2.79 -3.76
N ASN A 127 5.51 -3.10 -4.78
CA ASN A 127 6.83 -2.49 -4.97
C ASN A 127 6.72 -0.98 -5.20
N ASP A 128 5.77 -0.54 -6.03
CA ASP A 128 5.52 0.88 -6.28
C ASP A 128 5.02 1.59 -5.02
N TYR A 129 4.15 0.95 -4.25
CA TYR A 129 3.68 1.51 -2.98
C TYR A 129 4.76 1.53 -1.88
N PHE A 130 5.68 0.57 -1.87
CA PHE A 130 6.87 0.64 -1.01
C PHE A 130 7.76 1.82 -1.43
N HIS A 131 8.00 1.99 -2.73
CA HIS A 131 8.79 3.10 -3.25
C HIS A 131 8.18 4.46 -2.84
N LEU A 132 6.86 4.60 -2.90
CA LEU A 132 6.16 5.81 -2.43
C LEU A 132 6.45 6.10 -0.95
N GLY A 133 6.41 5.09 -0.10
CA GLY A 133 6.73 5.23 1.33
C GLY A 133 8.17 5.69 1.57
N PHE A 134 9.12 5.18 0.78
CA PHE A 134 10.52 5.58 0.86
C PHE A 134 10.75 7.01 0.38
N LEU A 135 10.02 7.48 -0.65
CA LEU A 135 10.05 8.88 -1.07
C LEU A 135 9.51 9.83 0.01
N PHE A 136 8.55 9.38 0.81
CA PHE A 136 8.10 10.11 2.02
C PHE A 136 9.06 9.98 3.21
N GLY A 137 10.15 9.23 3.06
CA GLY A 137 11.17 9.01 4.08
C GLY A 137 10.70 8.11 5.22
N PHE A 138 9.77 7.19 4.99
CA PHE A 138 9.38 6.17 5.97
C PHE A 138 10.33 4.97 5.89
N SER A 139 10.91 4.57 7.02
CA SER A 139 11.65 3.32 7.12
C SER A 139 10.72 2.12 7.33
N LEU A 140 11.16 0.92 6.97
CA LEU A 140 10.40 -0.32 7.24
C LEU A 140 10.14 -0.52 8.74
N ASP A 141 11.08 -0.13 9.60
CA ASP A 141 10.91 -0.19 11.05
C ASP A 141 9.79 0.74 11.54
N GLU A 142 9.73 1.99 11.05
CA GLU A 142 8.63 2.92 11.37
C GLU A 142 7.27 2.36 10.94
N ILE A 143 7.20 1.78 9.74
CA ILE A 143 5.96 1.20 9.21
C ILE A 143 5.53 -0.02 10.07
N ILE A 144 6.48 -0.86 10.47
CA ILE A 144 6.22 -2.03 11.32
C ILE A 144 5.77 -1.60 12.72
N GLU A 145 6.39 -0.58 13.31
CA GLU A 145 6.01 -0.04 14.62
C GLU A 145 4.57 0.48 14.59
N GLN A 146 4.20 1.23 13.55
CA GLN A 146 2.83 1.75 13.39
C GLN A 146 1.78 0.64 13.22
N LEU A 147 2.17 -0.52 12.69
CA LEU A 147 1.29 -1.67 12.45
C LEU A 147 1.26 -2.71 13.58
N SER A 148 2.16 -2.60 14.55
CA SER A 148 2.27 -3.55 15.67
C SER A 148 1.17 -3.30 16.71
#